data_AF-A0A6I6UJW4-F1
#
_entry.id   AF-A0A6I6UJW4-F1
#
_cell.length_a   1.000
_cell.length_b   1.000
_cell.length_c   1.000
_cell.angle_alpha   90.00
_cell.angle_beta   90.00
_cell.angle_gamma   90.00
#
_symmetry.space_group_name_H-M   'P 1'
#
loop_
_entity.id
_entity.type
_entity.pdbx_description
1 polymer ?
#
loop_
_entity_poly.entity_id
_entity_poly.type
_entity_poly.pdbx_seq_one_letter_code
_entity_poly.pdbx_strand_id
1 'polypeptide(L)'
;MNRKNKWIIYGIGLSLLLGGCMNMDNANGNGVDEKMNTQDEVEDQYVSVQEYKGEGYTLKDGKENDKIAEEHREEVEKAVKDFFLNKYSTDIKVHNIVGNVDGATVFVESTGPLSFYTYAIVPINSSDQTIQSDEVWSQEGQVESAITDGLYKQLYDNEFSQLDSYIEKIVTEGEVVGRTKESLENVAGDGYMTPYYFISTSPIKDEAIKPVYELYIKNPDANIEELQAAFKKEAFDPKNLRISIMLFMKEEDMEPSEKVFNQIIKDIKDSNDFPRGHIVSS
;
A
#
# COMPACT_ATOMS: atom_id res chain seq x y z
N MET A 1 23.37 -44.57 15.92
CA MET A 1 22.30 -43.67 16.39
C MET A 1 22.62 -42.28 15.86
N ASN A 2 22.07 -41.93 14.69
CA ASN A 2 22.38 -40.70 13.94
C ASN A 2 21.62 -39.51 14.49
N ARG A 3 22.31 -38.53 15.07
CA ARG A 3 21.77 -37.20 15.37
C ARG A 3 21.81 -36.36 14.09
N LYS A 4 20.65 -36.19 13.44
CA LYS A 4 20.48 -35.23 12.34
C LYS A 4 20.20 -33.84 12.94
N ASN A 5 21.05 -32.89 12.58
CA ASN A 5 20.85 -31.46 12.80
C ASN A 5 19.56 -31.02 12.10
N LYS A 6 18.64 -30.38 12.84
CA LYS A 6 17.50 -29.67 12.24
C LYS A 6 17.87 -28.19 12.17
N TRP A 7 18.12 -27.73 10.95
CA TRP A 7 18.13 -26.30 10.63
C TRP A 7 16.69 -25.81 10.67
N ILE A 8 16.42 -24.81 11.51
CA ILE A 8 15.15 -24.07 11.50
C ILE A 8 15.37 -22.92 10.52
N ILE A 9 14.81 -23.07 9.32
CA ILE A 9 14.71 -22.00 8.33
C ILE A 9 13.44 -21.23 8.70
N TYR A 10 13.59 -20.01 9.20
CA TYR A 10 12.49 -19.06 9.33
C TYR A 10 12.13 -18.56 7.93
N GLY A 11 11.06 -19.12 7.35
CA GLY A 11 10.47 -18.63 6.11
C GLY A 11 9.66 -17.37 6.40
N ILE A 12 10.14 -16.23 5.91
CA ILE A 12 9.41 -14.97 5.85
C ILE A 12 8.26 -15.17 4.85
N GLY A 13 7.03 -15.26 5.36
CA GLY A 13 5.82 -15.24 4.54
C GLY A 13 5.44 -13.80 4.24
N LEU A 14 5.64 -13.37 2.99
CA LEU A 14 4.96 -12.20 2.45
C LEU A 14 3.47 -12.55 2.36
N SER A 15 2.69 -12.10 3.34
CA SER A 15 1.23 -12.07 3.24
C SER A 15 0.86 -10.93 2.31
N LEU A 16 0.74 -11.23 1.02
CA LEU A 16 0.12 -10.35 0.05
C LEU A 16 -1.35 -10.19 0.46
N LEU A 17 -1.70 -9.02 1.01
CA LEU A 17 -3.06 -8.56 1.19
C LEU A 17 -3.65 -8.19 -0.17
N LEU A 18 -3.83 -9.20 -1.02
CA LEU A 18 -4.72 -9.14 -2.17
C LEU A 18 -5.92 -10.01 -1.83
N GLY A 19 -7.11 -9.46 -2.06
CA GLY A 19 -8.37 -9.91 -1.49
C GLY A 19 -8.69 -11.39 -1.65
N GLY A 20 -9.56 -11.85 -0.75
CA GLY A 20 -10.45 -12.99 -0.98
C GLY A 20 -9.77 -14.35 -1.08
N CYS A 21 -9.98 -15.19 -0.06
CA CYS A 21 -9.81 -16.62 -0.18
C CYS A 21 -10.59 -17.14 -1.41
N MET A 22 -9.90 -17.36 -2.53
CA MET A 22 -10.42 -18.23 -3.58
C MET A 22 -10.27 -19.67 -3.10
N ASN A 23 -11.42 -20.34 -2.99
CA ASN A 23 -11.59 -21.73 -2.59
C ASN A 23 -10.55 -22.66 -3.21
N MET A 24 -9.82 -23.37 -2.35
CA MET A 24 -9.09 -24.57 -2.74
C MET A 24 -9.89 -25.76 -2.22
N ASP A 25 -10.70 -26.35 -3.10
CA ASP A 25 -11.40 -27.61 -2.85
C ASP A 25 -10.43 -28.65 -2.31
N ASN A 26 -10.72 -29.17 -1.11
CA ASN A 26 -10.23 -30.49 -0.77
C ASN A 26 -11.23 -31.24 0.12
N ALA A 27 -11.53 -32.44 -0.37
CA ALA A 27 -12.44 -33.40 0.22
C ALA A 27 -12.03 -33.81 1.64
N ASN A 28 -13.05 -34.28 2.39
CA ASN A 28 -13.05 -34.91 3.72
C ASN A 28 -13.13 -33.98 4.95
N GLY A 29 -14.37 -33.65 5.31
CA GLY A 29 -14.99 -34.14 6.55
C GLY A 29 -14.52 -33.54 7.88
N ASN A 30 -15.16 -32.46 8.31
CA ASN A 30 -15.95 -32.40 9.54
C ASN A 30 -16.59 -31.01 9.68
N GLY A 31 -17.88 -30.99 10.03
CA GLY A 31 -18.77 -29.85 9.88
C GLY A 31 -18.34 -28.58 10.60
N VAL A 32 -18.41 -27.49 9.83
CA VAL A 32 -18.69 -26.14 10.31
C VAL A 32 -19.86 -25.70 9.43
N ASP A 33 -20.96 -25.25 10.05
CA ASP A 33 -22.12 -24.73 9.34
C ASP A 33 -21.69 -23.49 8.54
N GLU A 34 -21.34 -23.70 7.26
CA GLU A 34 -21.25 -22.62 6.28
C GLU A 34 -22.68 -22.10 6.09
N LYS A 35 -22.99 -20.96 6.72
CA LYS A 35 -24.09 -20.14 6.25
C LYS A 35 -23.74 -19.70 4.83
N MET A 36 -24.37 -20.38 3.88
CA MET A 36 -24.46 -19.97 2.48
C MET A 36 -25.11 -18.58 2.48
N ASN A 37 -24.31 -17.52 2.48
CA ASN A 37 -24.84 -16.19 2.20
C ASN A 37 -25.39 -16.22 0.78
N THR A 38 -26.67 -15.89 0.62
CA THR A 38 -27.32 -15.83 -0.69
C THR A 38 -26.66 -14.76 -1.54
N GLN A 39 -26.62 -14.95 -2.87
CA GLN A 39 -26.03 -14.02 -3.83
C GLN A 39 -26.56 -12.58 -3.68
N ASP A 40 -27.84 -12.45 -3.28
CA ASP A 40 -28.50 -11.16 -2.97
C ASP A 40 -27.93 -10.45 -1.71
N GLU A 41 -27.40 -11.17 -0.71
CA GLU A 41 -26.75 -10.57 0.48
C GLU A 41 -25.31 -10.11 0.19
N VAL A 42 -24.73 -10.57 -0.92
CA VAL A 42 -23.36 -10.25 -1.34
C VAL A 42 -23.36 -9.04 -2.29
N GLU A 43 -24.40 -8.87 -3.10
CA GLU A 43 -24.57 -7.70 -4.00
C GLU A 43 -24.68 -6.38 -3.22
N ASP A 44 -25.39 -6.38 -2.08
CA ASP A 44 -25.52 -5.24 -1.15
C ASP A 44 -24.19 -4.82 -0.45
N GLN A 45 -23.08 -5.53 -0.70
CA GLN A 45 -21.76 -5.23 -0.12
C GLN A 45 -20.78 -4.57 -1.10
N TYR A 46 -21.14 -4.44 -2.38
CA TYR A 46 -20.29 -3.83 -3.39
C TYR A 46 -20.79 -2.43 -3.74
N VAL A 47 -19.84 -1.57 -4.10
CA VAL A 47 -20.09 -0.22 -4.58
C VAL A 47 -19.13 0.09 -5.71
N SER A 48 -19.55 0.95 -6.63
CA SER A 48 -18.71 1.39 -7.73
C SER A 48 -17.39 1.96 -7.21
N VAL A 49 -16.30 1.56 -7.85
CA VAL A 49 -14.95 2.06 -7.53
C VAL A 49 -14.81 3.58 -7.74
N GLN A 50 -15.72 4.17 -8.53
CA GLN A 50 -15.82 5.61 -8.79
C GLN A 50 -16.49 6.36 -7.63
N GLU A 51 -17.26 5.67 -6.79
CA GLU A 51 -18.02 6.25 -5.69
C GLU A 51 -17.46 5.88 -4.32
N TYR A 52 -16.78 4.73 -4.22
CA TYR A 52 -16.18 4.25 -2.98
C TYR A 52 -15.15 5.21 -2.41
N LYS A 53 -15.26 5.61 -1.16
CA LYS A 53 -14.28 6.48 -0.46
C LYS A 53 -13.67 5.82 0.76
N GLY A 54 -13.93 4.53 0.98
CA GLY A 54 -13.48 3.80 2.16
C GLY A 54 -14.60 3.47 3.17
N GLU A 55 -15.85 3.83 2.88
CA GLU A 55 -16.98 3.56 3.76
C GLU A 55 -17.16 2.05 4.00
N GLY A 56 -17.48 1.65 5.23
CA GLY A 56 -17.68 0.24 5.57
C GLY A 56 -16.40 -0.60 5.61
N TYR A 57 -15.23 -0.01 5.35
CA TYR A 57 -13.96 -0.69 5.58
C TYR A 57 -13.79 -1.03 7.06
N THR A 58 -13.58 -2.30 7.36
CA THR A 58 -13.41 -2.80 8.72
C THR A 58 -12.28 -3.81 8.75
N LEU A 59 -11.57 -3.87 9.87
CA LEU A 59 -10.57 -4.90 10.11
C LEU A 59 -11.12 -5.96 11.06
N LYS A 60 -10.54 -7.16 10.98
CA LYS A 60 -10.99 -8.32 11.73
C LYS A 60 -11.03 -8.01 13.23
N ASP A 61 -12.16 -8.35 13.85
CA ASP A 61 -12.42 -8.21 15.28
C ASP A 61 -12.20 -6.78 15.83
N GLY A 62 -12.35 -5.76 14.98
CA GLY A 62 -12.05 -4.37 15.29
C GLY A 62 -13.14 -3.55 15.98
N LYS A 63 -14.40 -4.00 15.98
CA LYS A 63 -15.58 -3.17 16.33
C LYS A 63 -15.53 -2.52 17.72
N GLU A 64 -14.91 -3.17 18.70
CA GLU A 64 -14.74 -2.59 20.05
C GLU A 64 -13.63 -1.55 20.05
N ASN A 65 -12.48 -1.89 19.48
CA ASN A 65 -11.34 -0.98 19.36
C ASN A 65 -11.63 0.21 18.43
N ASP A 66 -12.52 0.08 17.43
CA ASP A 66 -13.02 1.18 16.61
C ASP A 66 -13.62 2.28 17.50
N LYS A 67 -14.48 1.88 18.44
CA LYS A 67 -15.15 2.81 19.34
C LYS A 67 -14.16 3.47 20.28
N ILE A 68 -13.27 2.68 20.88
CA ILE A 68 -12.25 3.20 21.81
C ILE A 68 -11.32 4.17 21.08
N ALA A 69 -10.86 3.82 19.89
CA ALA A 69 -9.97 4.66 19.10
C ALA A 69 -10.64 5.99 18.69
N GLU A 70 -11.94 5.97 18.36
CA GLU A 70 -12.67 7.18 18.03
C GLU A 70 -12.96 8.04 19.27
N GLU A 71 -13.28 7.44 20.42
CA GLU A 71 -13.42 8.15 21.71
C GLU A 71 -12.10 8.81 22.14
N HIS A 72 -10.96 8.20 21.79
CA HIS A 72 -9.61 8.68 22.09
C HIS A 72 -8.87 9.23 20.85
N ARG A 73 -9.61 9.73 19.85
CA ARG A 73 -9.05 10.09 18.55
C ARG A 73 -7.83 11.02 18.62
N GLU A 74 -7.90 12.07 19.43
CA GLU A 74 -6.79 13.04 19.56
C GLU A 74 -5.51 12.39 20.12
N GLU A 75 -5.65 11.46 21.07
CA GLU A 75 -4.54 10.73 21.68
C GLU A 75 -3.92 9.74 20.67
N VAL A 76 -4.75 9.02 19.93
CA VAL A 76 -4.33 8.11 18.85
C VAL A 76 -3.60 8.86 17.75
N GLU A 77 -4.17 9.97 17.25
CA GLU A 77 -3.53 10.77 16.20
C GLU A 77 -2.19 11.34 16.66
N LYS A 78 -2.11 11.81 17.91
CA LYS A 78 -0.87 12.33 18.47
C LYS A 78 0.20 11.23 18.58
N ALA A 79 -0.15 10.06 19.08
CA ALA A 79 0.77 8.93 19.20
C ALA A 79 1.36 8.53 17.85
N VAL A 80 0.54 8.49 16.80
CA VAL A 80 0.98 8.17 15.44
C VAL A 80 1.86 9.26 14.86
N LYS A 81 1.49 10.54 15.00
CA LYS A 81 2.34 11.67 14.56
C LYS A 81 3.71 11.63 15.24
N ASP A 82 3.75 11.40 16.55
CA ASP A 82 4.99 11.29 17.31
C ASP A 82 5.83 10.07 16.85
N PHE A 83 5.20 8.92 16.57
CA PHE A 83 5.89 7.74 16.04
C PHE A 83 6.58 8.03 14.71
N PHE A 84 5.87 8.62 13.73
CA PHE A 84 6.42 8.91 12.42
C PHE A 84 7.53 9.97 12.48
N LEU A 85 7.32 11.03 13.27
CA LEU A 85 8.31 12.08 13.46
C LEU A 85 9.58 11.54 14.14
N ASN A 86 9.45 10.80 15.24
CA ASN A 86 10.61 10.35 16.01
C ASN A 86 11.38 9.22 15.31
N LYS A 87 10.68 8.29 14.65
CA LYS A 87 11.32 7.11 14.04
C LYS A 87 11.82 7.36 12.62
N TYR A 88 11.10 8.19 11.85
CA TYR A 88 11.36 8.38 10.42
C TYR A 88 11.55 9.86 10.04
N SER A 89 11.59 10.79 11.00
CA SER A 89 11.75 12.23 10.75
C SER A 89 10.76 12.76 9.70
N THR A 90 9.52 12.25 9.74
CA THR A 90 8.50 12.52 8.71
C THR A 90 7.23 13.02 9.36
N ASP A 91 6.75 14.18 8.90
CA ASP A 91 5.42 14.67 9.24
C ASP A 91 4.35 13.94 8.42
N ILE A 92 3.21 13.68 9.06
CA ILE A 92 2.09 12.95 8.46
C ILE A 92 0.75 13.65 8.69
N LYS A 93 -0.19 13.33 7.81
CA LYS A 93 -1.62 13.57 7.96
C LYS A 93 -2.32 12.24 8.20
N VAL A 94 -3.16 12.18 9.23
CA VAL A 94 -4.05 11.03 9.48
C VAL A 94 -5.29 11.17 8.62
N HIS A 95 -5.66 10.10 7.92
CA HIS A 95 -6.87 10.05 7.09
C HIS A 95 -7.95 9.19 7.71
N ASN A 96 -7.59 8.00 8.20
CA ASN A 96 -8.56 7.07 8.78
C ASN A 96 -7.99 6.32 9.99
N ILE A 97 -8.87 5.93 10.91
CA ILE A 97 -8.56 5.14 12.10
C ILE A 97 -9.54 3.98 12.12
N VAL A 98 -9.01 2.76 12.10
CA VAL A 98 -9.80 1.53 12.01
C VAL A 98 -9.28 0.56 13.07
N GLY A 99 -10.11 0.28 14.06
CA GLY A 99 -9.93 -0.76 15.06
C GLY A 99 -9.65 -2.11 14.42
N ASN A 100 -8.78 -2.88 15.04
CA ASN A 100 -8.41 -4.24 14.68
C ASN A 100 -8.19 -5.07 15.96
N VAL A 101 -7.81 -6.33 15.82
CA VAL A 101 -7.56 -7.23 16.96
C VAL A 101 -6.42 -6.79 17.89
N ASP A 102 -5.45 -6.03 17.39
CA ASP A 102 -4.26 -5.58 18.10
C ASP A 102 -4.38 -4.13 18.65
N GLY A 103 -5.45 -3.42 18.34
CA GLY A 103 -5.66 -2.01 18.69
C GLY A 103 -6.34 -1.24 17.57
N ALA A 104 -5.72 -0.15 17.09
CA ALA A 104 -6.22 0.63 15.96
C ALA A 104 -5.15 0.79 14.86
N THR A 105 -5.48 0.40 13.63
CA THR A 105 -4.73 0.77 12.43
C THR A 105 -5.05 2.20 12.05
N VAL A 106 -4.03 3.02 11.86
CA VAL A 106 -4.14 4.42 11.48
C VAL A 106 -3.50 4.61 10.12
N PHE A 107 -4.32 4.96 9.11
CA PHE A 107 -3.91 5.23 7.75
C PHE A 107 -3.45 6.68 7.62
N VAL A 108 -2.26 6.88 7.05
CA VAL A 108 -1.59 8.17 7.00
C VAL A 108 -0.99 8.46 5.63
N GLU A 109 -0.87 9.73 5.32
CA GLU A 109 -0.13 10.27 4.17
C GLU A 109 1.02 11.14 4.70
N SER A 110 2.21 11.02 4.11
CA SER A 110 3.31 11.94 4.42
C SER A 110 3.04 13.34 3.87
N THR A 111 3.36 14.35 4.67
CA THR A 111 3.24 15.77 4.28
C THR A 111 4.60 16.45 4.09
N GLY A 112 5.67 15.66 4.15
CA GLY A 112 7.05 16.10 4.01
C GLY A 112 7.52 16.16 2.55
N PRO A 113 8.85 16.11 2.32
CA PRO A 113 9.42 16.21 0.97
C PRO A 113 9.13 14.99 0.08
N LEU A 114 8.74 13.87 0.69
CA LEU A 114 8.26 12.67 -0.01
C LEU A 114 6.75 12.55 0.14
N SER A 115 6.11 12.08 -0.92
CA SER A 115 4.68 11.74 -0.94
C SER A 115 4.53 10.22 -0.93
N PHE A 116 3.90 9.68 0.09
CA PHE A 116 3.56 8.26 0.21
C PHE A 116 2.46 8.05 1.25
N TYR A 117 1.73 6.94 1.12
CA TYR A 117 0.72 6.46 2.05
C TYR A 117 1.25 5.26 2.82
N THR A 118 0.89 5.15 4.09
CA THR A 118 1.26 4.00 4.94
C THR A 118 0.33 3.90 6.14
N TYR A 119 0.62 2.98 7.05
CA TYR A 119 -0.13 2.86 8.30
C TYR A 119 0.76 2.50 9.47
N ALA A 120 0.27 2.81 10.67
CA ALA A 120 0.80 2.33 11.94
C ALA A 120 -0.35 1.74 12.77
N ILE A 121 0.01 0.94 13.77
CA ILE A 121 -0.91 0.32 14.71
C ILE A 121 -0.64 0.92 16.08
N VAL A 122 -1.69 1.48 16.69
CA VAL A 122 -1.69 1.95 18.06
C VAL A 122 -2.34 0.87 18.93
N PRO A 123 -1.59 0.20 19.81
CA PRO A 123 -2.17 -0.81 20.67
C PRO A 123 -3.18 -0.21 21.65
N ILE A 124 -4.27 -0.96 21.89
CA ILE A 124 -5.34 -0.59 22.82
C ILE A 124 -5.54 -1.75 23.78
N ASN A 125 -5.49 -1.47 25.07
CA ASN A 125 -5.89 -2.45 26.08
C ASN A 125 -7.42 -2.40 26.21
N SER A 126 -8.12 -3.31 25.53
CA SER A 126 -9.58 -3.34 25.54
C SER A 126 -10.18 -3.62 26.94
N SER A 127 -9.42 -4.15 27.90
CA SER A 127 -9.93 -4.45 29.25
C SER A 127 -10.22 -3.21 30.07
N ASP A 128 -9.40 -2.16 29.91
CA ASP A 128 -9.53 -0.88 30.61
C ASP A 128 -9.65 0.32 29.66
N GLN A 129 -9.76 0.05 28.35
CA GLN A 129 -9.95 1.03 27.27
C GLN A 129 -8.82 2.06 27.18
N THR A 130 -7.60 1.67 27.56
CA THR A 130 -6.44 2.57 27.53
C THR A 130 -5.68 2.50 26.21
N ILE A 131 -5.26 3.67 25.71
CA ILE A 131 -4.37 3.80 24.54
C ILE A 131 -2.92 3.60 24.99
N GLN A 132 -2.18 2.71 24.34
CA GLN A 132 -0.76 2.49 24.61
C GLN A 132 0.09 3.34 23.67
N SER A 133 0.06 4.67 23.86
CA SER A 133 0.67 5.66 22.95
C SER A 133 2.19 5.48 22.75
N ASP A 134 2.89 4.87 23.69
CA ASP A 134 4.35 4.63 23.60
C ASP A 134 4.69 3.30 22.89
N GLU A 135 3.68 2.51 22.53
CA GLU A 135 3.83 1.18 21.92
C GLU A 135 3.42 1.15 20.45
N VAL A 136 3.31 2.32 19.79
CA VAL A 136 2.96 2.42 18.36
C VAL A 136 4.00 1.68 17.51
N TRP A 137 3.52 0.86 16.59
CA TRP A 137 4.37 0.07 15.71
C TRP A 137 3.81 0.01 14.28
N SER A 138 4.63 -0.44 13.34
CA SER A 138 4.23 -0.74 11.96
C SER A 138 4.74 -2.12 11.60
N GLN A 139 4.10 -2.80 10.65
CA GLN A 139 4.65 -4.04 10.12
C GLN A 139 6.08 -3.81 9.59
N GLU A 140 6.96 -4.79 9.79
CA GLU A 140 8.37 -4.68 9.38
C GLU A 140 8.45 -4.41 7.87
N GLY A 141 9.11 -3.30 7.51
CA GLY A 141 9.29 -2.90 6.12
C GLY A 141 8.12 -2.10 5.53
N GLN A 142 6.98 -1.93 6.21
CA GLN A 142 5.84 -1.20 5.66
C GLN A 142 6.18 0.27 5.39
N VAL A 143 6.69 0.97 6.40
CA VAL A 143 7.04 2.39 6.28
C VAL A 143 8.31 2.55 5.46
N GLU A 144 9.27 1.64 5.61
CA GLU A 144 10.52 1.67 4.86
C GLU A 144 10.29 1.45 3.35
N SER A 145 9.36 0.57 2.96
CA SER A 145 8.95 0.42 1.56
C SER A 145 8.28 1.69 1.05
N ALA A 146 7.36 2.27 1.84
CA ALA A 146 6.65 3.49 1.46
C ALA A 146 7.59 4.68 1.22
N ILE A 147 8.57 4.88 2.09
CA ILE A 147 9.64 5.89 1.91
C ILE A 147 10.45 5.57 0.64
N THR A 148 10.81 4.31 0.43
CA THR A 148 11.58 3.86 -0.74
C THR A 148 10.82 4.13 -2.05
N ASP A 149 9.51 3.91 -2.08
CA ASP A 149 8.66 4.20 -3.24
C ASP A 149 8.61 5.71 -3.52
N GLY A 150 8.47 6.54 -2.48
CA GLY A 150 8.54 8.00 -2.59
C GLY A 150 9.89 8.48 -3.13
N LEU A 151 11.01 7.88 -2.68
CA LEU A 151 12.35 8.18 -3.19
C LEU A 151 12.50 7.81 -4.67
N TYR A 152 11.97 6.67 -5.09
CA TYR A 152 11.95 6.29 -6.49
C TYR A 152 11.15 7.28 -7.34
N LYS A 153 9.97 7.71 -6.86
CA LYS A 153 9.19 8.74 -7.54
C LYS A 153 10.00 10.02 -7.70
N GLN A 154 10.69 10.46 -6.64
CA GLN A 154 11.45 11.71 -6.67
C GLN A 154 12.68 11.62 -7.59
N LEU A 155 13.42 10.50 -7.56
CA LEU A 155 14.60 10.29 -8.41
C LEU A 155 14.27 10.26 -9.91
N TYR A 156 13.09 9.75 -10.25
CA TYR A 156 12.60 9.57 -11.62
C TYR A 156 11.34 10.39 -11.89
N ASP A 157 11.28 11.60 -11.31
CA ASP A 157 10.07 12.43 -11.30
C ASP A 157 9.56 12.70 -12.72
N ASN A 158 10.47 13.03 -13.64
CA ASN A 158 10.17 13.26 -15.05
C ASN A 158 9.52 12.04 -15.70
N GLU A 159 10.10 10.86 -15.53
CA GLU A 159 9.60 9.62 -16.12
C GLU A 159 8.22 9.26 -15.57
N PHE A 160 8.01 9.41 -14.26
CA PHE A 160 6.71 9.20 -13.65
C PHE A 160 5.68 10.23 -14.10
N SER A 161 6.06 11.51 -14.28
CA SER A 161 5.15 12.52 -14.85
C SER A 161 4.74 12.21 -16.29
N GLN A 162 5.61 11.58 -17.08
CA GLN A 162 5.22 11.07 -18.41
C GLN A 162 4.22 9.92 -18.30
N LEU A 163 4.42 8.99 -17.36
CA LEU A 163 3.47 7.91 -17.11
C LEU A 163 2.12 8.46 -16.62
N ASP A 164 2.13 9.42 -15.69
CA ASP A 164 0.92 10.10 -15.18
C ASP A 164 0.13 10.70 -16.35
N SER A 165 0.79 11.52 -17.17
CA SER A 165 0.18 12.17 -18.33
C SER A 165 -0.39 11.17 -19.34
N TYR A 166 0.31 10.05 -19.55
CA TYR A 166 -0.15 8.98 -20.43
C TYR A 166 -1.43 8.31 -19.90
N ILE A 167 -1.46 7.93 -18.62
CA ILE A 167 -2.59 7.25 -18.01
C ILE A 167 -3.80 8.19 -17.90
N GLU A 168 -3.59 9.45 -17.55
CA GLU A 168 -4.64 10.48 -17.55
C GLU A 168 -5.31 10.61 -18.92
N LYS A 169 -4.53 10.55 -20.00
CA LYS A 169 -5.06 10.56 -21.36
C LYS A 169 -5.91 9.32 -21.64
N ILE A 170 -5.42 8.12 -21.28
CA ILE A 170 -6.17 6.87 -21.44
C ILE A 170 -7.51 6.92 -20.69
N VAL A 171 -7.52 7.43 -19.47
CA VAL A 171 -8.74 7.54 -18.65
C VAL A 171 -9.69 8.61 -19.18
N THR A 172 -9.17 9.76 -19.65
CA THR A 172 -10.00 10.86 -20.18
C THR A 172 -10.66 10.51 -21.52
N GLU A 173 -9.94 9.82 -22.40
CA GLU A 173 -10.39 9.47 -23.75
C GLU A 173 -11.11 8.11 -23.82
N GLY A 174 -10.97 7.30 -22.77
CA GLY A 174 -11.28 5.88 -22.79
C GLY A 174 -12.50 5.44 -21.99
N GLU A 175 -12.63 4.12 -21.92
CA GLU A 175 -13.70 3.39 -21.24
C GLU A 175 -13.29 2.87 -19.85
N VAL A 176 -12.19 3.40 -19.31
CA VAL A 176 -11.61 2.96 -18.04
C VAL A 176 -11.45 4.12 -17.05
N VAL A 177 -11.43 3.80 -15.76
CA VAL A 177 -11.33 4.72 -14.62
C VAL A 177 -10.37 4.17 -13.57
N GLY A 178 -9.96 5.04 -12.65
CA GLY A 178 -9.20 4.66 -11.45
C GLY A 178 -10.07 4.64 -10.20
N ARG A 179 -9.42 4.41 -9.06
CA ARG A 179 -10.02 4.54 -7.73
C ARG A 179 -10.23 6.01 -7.35
N THR A 180 -11.13 6.29 -6.42
CA THR A 180 -11.19 7.64 -5.81
C THR A 180 -9.94 7.90 -4.97
N LYS A 181 -9.56 9.18 -4.87
CA LYS A 181 -8.44 9.60 -4.00
C LYS A 181 -8.73 9.23 -2.55
N GLU A 182 -9.95 9.48 -2.10
CA GLU A 182 -10.39 9.20 -0.73
C GLU A 182 -10.29 7.72 -0.39
N SER A 183 -10.57 6.81 -1.34
CA SER A 183 -10.36 5.38 -1.08
C SER A 183 -8.89 5.02 -0.91
N LEU A 184 -7.96 5.77 -1.50
CA LEU A 184 -6.54 5.56 -1.25
C LEU A 184 -6.17 6.09 0.13
N GLU A 185 -6.55 7.33 0.40
CA GLU A 185 -6.31 8.00 1.68
C GLU A 185 -6.83 7.19 2.88
N ASN A 186 -8.04 6.61 2.76
CA ASN A 186 -8.73 6.01 3.90
C ASN A 186 -8.47 4.52 4.10
N VAL A 187 -8.08 3.79 3.05
CA VAL A 187 -7.95 2.32 3.14
C VAL A 187 -6.67 1.76 2.54
N ALA A 188 -5.89 2.57 1.82
CA ALA A 188 -4.64 2.13 1.22
C ALA A 188 -3.45 2.55 2.07
N GLY A 189 -2.39 1.74 2.05
CA GLY A 189 -1.20 1.93 2.88
C GLY A 189 0.10 1.53 2.19
N ASP A 190 0.08 1.42 0.87
CA ASP A 190 1.12 0.79 0.05
C ASP A 190 2.00 1.83 -0.67
N GLY A 191 2.62 2.73 0.09
CA GLY A 191 3.65 3.61 -0.41
C GLY A 191 3.17 4.66 -1.40
N TYR A 192 3.91 4.85 -2.49
CA TYR A 192 3.51 5.80 -3.52
C TYR A 192 2.39 5.20 -4.38
N MET A 193 1.26 5.90 -4.41
CA MET A 193 0.09 5.50 -5.18
C MET A 193 -0.64 6.70 -5.76
N THR A 194 -1.28 6.44 -6.89
CA THR A 194 -2.23 7.31 -7.57
C THR A 194 -3.55 6.55 -7.72
N PRO A 195 -4.65 7.23 -8.09
CA PRO A 195 -5.89 6.59 -8.53
C PRO A 195 -5.73 5.45 -9.55
N TYR A 196 -4.62 5.43 -10.31
CA TYR A 196 -4.46 4.60 -11.49
C TYR A 196 -3.34 3.58 -11.41
N TYR A 197 -2.36 3.78 -10.53
CA TYR A 197 -1.26 2.84 -10.32
C TYR A 197 -0.61 3.06 -8.96
N PHE A 198 0.08 2.03 -8.49
CA PHE A 198 0.93 2.13 -7.30
C PHE A 198 2.30 1.52 -7.58
N ILE A 199 3.27 1.91 -6.78
CA ILE A 199 4.61 1.36 -6.80
C ILE A 199 4.74 0.38 -5.65
N SER A 200 5.49 -0.69 -5.86
CA SER A 200 5.89 -1.59 -4.79
C SER A 200 7.36 -1.92 -4.95
N THR A 201 8.12 -1.65 -3.90
CA THR A 201 9.54 -1.97 -3.82
C THR A 201 9.80 -3.09 -2.82
N SER A 202 10.97 -3.72 -2.92
CA SER A 202 11.47 -4.64 -1.89
C SER A 202 12.64 -3.98 -1.17
N PRO A 203 12.40 -3.24 -0.08
CA PRO A 203 13.41 -2.35 0.52
C PRO A 203 14.63 -3.10 1.06
N ILE A 204 14.48 -4.39 1.38
CA ILE A 204 15.54 -5.19 2.03
C ILE A 204 16.66 -5.58 1.05
N LYS A 205 16.43 -5.54 -0.27
CA LYS A 205 17.36 -6.12 -1.27
C LYS A 205 17.80 -5.17 -2.38
N ASP A 206 17.36 -3.93 -2.34
CA ASP A 206 17.66 -2.97 -3.38
C ASP A 206 18.95 -2.20 -3.08
N GLU A 207 20.07 -2.72 -3.58
CA GLU A 207 21.39 -2.11 -3.41
C GLU A 207 21.50 -0.74 -4.09
N ALA A 208 20.66 -0.46 -5.09
CA ALA A 208 20.69 0.79 -5.86
C ALA A 208 20.18 1.97 -5.05
N ILE A 209 19.01 1.78 -4.41
CA ILE A 209 18.32 2.81 -3.63
C ILE A 209 18.79 2.89 -2.17
N LYS A 210 19.35 1.81 -1.60
CA LYS A 210 19.73 1.76 -0.18
C LYS A 210 20.53 2.97 0.32
N PRO A 211 21.57 3.47 -0.38
CA PRO A 211 22.31 4.64 0.09
C PRO A 211 21.48 5.93 0.07
N VAL A 212 20.50 6.03 -0.83
CA VAL A 212 19.56 7.16 -0.91
C VAL A 212 18.63 7.14 0.30
N TYR A 213 18.06 5.97 0.63
CA TYR A 213 17.26 5.79 1.84
C TYR A 213 18.05 6.14 3.10
N GLU A 214 19.27 5.64 3.25
CA GLU A 214 20.13 5.95 4.40
C GLU A 214 20.50 7.44 4.49
N LEU A 215 20.62 8.13 3.35
CA LEU A 215 20.81 9.58 3.30
C LEU A 215 19.55 10.31 3.75
N TYR A 216 18.39 9.95 3.23
CA TYR A 216 17.10 10.55 3.58
C TYR A 216 16.81 10.44 5.09
N ILE A 217 16.99 9.26 5.70
CA ILE A 217 16.77 9.06 7.14
C ILE A 217 17.69 9.95 8.01
N LYS A 218 18.89 10.28 7.52
CA LYS A 218 19.84 11.15 8.24
C LYS A 218 19.62 12.63 7.95
N ASN A 219 19.14 12.96 6.77
CA ASN A 219 18.91 14.32 6.28
C ASN A 219 17.67 14.33 5.36
N PRO A 220 16.46 14.42 5.92
CA PRO A 220 15.22 14.42 5.13
C PRO A 220 15.13 15.57 4.14
N ASP A 221 15.84 16.67 4.41
CA ASP A 221 15.90 17.87 3.57
C ASP A 221 16.96 17.80 2.45
N ALA A 222 17.58 16.62 2.23
CA ALA A 222 18.54 16.42 1.15
C ALA A 222 17.91 16.78 -0.21
N ASN A 223 18.64 17.55 -1.02
CA ASN A 223 18.14 17.95 -2.33
C ASN A 223 18.26 16.80 -3.35
N ILE A 224 17.62 16.98 -4.50
CA ILE A 224 17.58 15.96 -5.55
C ILE A 224 18.97 15.59 -6.07
N GLU A 225 19.91 16.55 -6.16
CA GLU A 225 21.27 16.29 -6.61
C GLU A 225 22.04 15.37 -5.64
N GLU A 226 21.86 15.56 -4.33
CA GLU A 226 22.43 14.71 -3.29
C GLU A 226 21.85 13.29 -3.33
N LEU A 227 20.52 13.18 -3.48
CA LEU A 227 19.83 11.90 -3.59
C LEU A 227 20.29 11.14 -4.85
N GLN A 228 20.39 11.82 -5.99
CA GLN A 228 20.89 11.25 -7.24
C GLN A 228 22.36 10.81 -7.14
N ALA A 229 23.21 11.57 -6.44
CA ALA A 229 24.61 11.20 -6.22
C ALA A 229 24.76 9.96 -5.32
N ALA A 230 23.82 9.74 -4.39
CA ALA A 230 23.80 8.56 -3.54
C ALA A 230 23.30 7.30 -4.28
N PHE A 231 22.46 7.47 -5.31
CA PHE A 231 21.87 6.37 -6.06
C PHE A 231 22.91 5.56 -6.84
N LYS A 232 22.96 4.24 -6.61
CA LYS A 232 23.90 3.35 -7.30
C LYS A 232 23.29 2.79 -8.59
N LYS A 233 23.32 3.61 -9.64
CA LYS A 233 22.77 3.28 -10.96
C LYS A 233 23.19 1.90 -11.49
N GLU A 234 24.45 1.51 -11.31
CA GLU A 234 24.96 0.25 -11.85
C GLU A 234 24.50 -1.00 -11.09
N ALA A 235 23.92 -0.82 -9.89
CA ALA A 235 23.32 -1.89 -9.11
C ALA A 235 21.79 -1.98 -9.31
N PHE A 236 21.21 -1.11 -10.15
CA PHE A 236 19.78 -1.06 -10.36
C PHE A 236 19.26 -2.29 -11.10
N ASP A 237 18.33 -3.01 -10.47
CA ASP A 237 17.56 -4.08 -11.08
C ASP A 237 16.10 -3.62 -11.21
N PRO A 238 15.54 -3.51 -12.43
CA PRO A 238 14.14 -3.15 -12.65
C PRO A 238 13.13 -4.03 -11.90
N LYS A 239 13.51 -5.25 -11.50
CA LYS A 239 12.64 -6.14 -10.71
C LYS A 239 12.41 -5.65 -9.28
N ASN A 240 13.26 -4.76 -8.77
CA ASN A 240 13.11 -4.17 -7.44
C ASN A 240 12.12 -3.01 -7.42
N LEU A 241 11.77 -2.47 -8.58
CA LEU A 241 10.77 -1.41 -8.75
C LEU A 241 9.60 -1.96 -9.57
N ARG A 242 8.55 -2.43 -8.89
CA ARG A 242 7.31 -2.87 -9.57
C ARG A 242 6.33 -1.71 -9.63
N ILE A 243 5.80 -1.46 -10.81
CA ILE A 243 4.75 -0.46 -11.04
C ILE A 243 3.50 -1.21 -11.48
N SER A 244 2.44 -1.14 -10.69
CA SER A 244 1.20 -1.88 -10.93
C SER A 244 0.11 -0.90 -11.37
N ILE A 245 -0.26 -0.96 -12.65
CA ILE A 245 -1.38 -0.17 -13.20
C ILE A 245 -2.67 -0.90 -12.87
N MET A 246 -3.60 -0.18 -12.24
CA MET A 246 -4.89 -0.66 -11.76
C MET A 246 -6.00 0.24 -12.30
N LEU A 247 -6.65 -0.23 -13.36
CA LEU A 247 -7.74 0.46 -14.03
C LEU A 247 -8.98 -0.43 -14.05
N PHE A 248 -10.14 0.19 -14.00
CA PHE A 248 -11.44 -0.49 -13.97
C PHE A 248 -12.27 -0.03 -15.16
N MET A 249 -13.16 -0.88 -15.65
CA MET A 249 -14.13 -0.45 -16.65
C MET A 249 -15.04 0.62 -16.05
N LYS A 250 -15.31 1.67 -16.83
CA LYS A 250 -16.10 2.82 -16.42
C LYS A 250 -17.58 2.49 -16.23
N GLU A 251 -18.09 1.64 -17.10
CA GLU A 251 -19.47 1.16 -17.04
C GLU A 251 -19.52 -0.16 -16.24
N GLU A 252 -20.59 -0.32 -15.48
CA GLU A 252 -20.82 -1.51 -14.65
C GLU A 252 -21.02 -2.77 -15.50
N ASP A 253 -20.69 -3.93 -14.93
CA ASP A 253 -20.85 -5.26 -15.53
C ASP A 253 -20.15 -5.44 -16.89
N MET A 254 -19.14 -4.64 -17.18
CA MET A 254 -18.32 -4.75 -18.39
C MET A 254 -17.10 -5.63 -18.15
N GLU A 255 -16.86 -6.55 -19.08
CA GLU A 255 -15.60 -7.29 -19.16
C GLU A 255 -14.42 -6.34 -19.46
N PRO A 256 -13.21 -6.61 -18.95
CA PRO A 256 -12.02 -5.82 -19.25
C PRO A 256 -11.78 -5.67 -20.75
N SER A 257 -11.57 -4.44 -21.21
CA SER A 257 -11.30 -4.16 -22.63
C SER A 257 -9.93 -4.66 -23.05
N GLU A 258 -9.90 -5.77 -23.80
CA GLU A 258 -8.66 -6.32 -24.37
C GLU A 258 -7.93 -5.30 -25.26
N LYS A 259 -8.70 -4.44 -25.94
CA LYS A 259 -8.15 -3.35 -26.76
C LYS A 259 -7.37 -2.35 -25.92
N VAL A 260 -7.96 -1.86 -24.82
CA VAL A 260 -7.29 -0.90 -23.92
C VAL A 260 -6.08 -1.55 -23.27
N PHE A 261 -6.24 -2.78 -22.77
CA PHE A 261 -5.15 -3.54 -22.17
C PHE A 261 -3.95 -3.70 -23.13
N ASN A 262 -4.21 -4.17 -24.36
CA ASN A 262 -3.15 -4.35 -25.36
C ASN A 262 -2.51 -3.03 -25.78
N GLN A 263 -3.29 -1.95 -25.84
CA GLN A 263 -2.77 -0.61 -26.13
C GLN A 263 -1.79 -0.14 -25.04
N ILE A 264 -2.17 -0.27 -23.76
CA ILE A 264 -1.33 0.08 -22.61
C ILE A 264 -0.02 -0.72 -22.63
N ILE A 265 -0.11 -2.03 -22.80
CA ILE A 265 1.08 -2.90 -22.87
C ILE A 265 2.00 -2.51 -24.03
N LYS A 266 1.42 -2.19 -25.20
CA LYS A 266 2.20 -1.79 -26.37
C LYS A 266 2.90 -0.45 -26.14
N ASP A 267 2.18 0.57 -25.69
CA ASP A 267 2.73 1.91 -25.52
C ASP A 267 3.82 1.95 -24.44
N ILE A 268 3.64 1.18 -23.36
CA ILE A 268 4.66 1.05 -22.32
C ILE A 268 5.92 0.37 -22.85
N LYS A 269 5.79 -0.67 -23.68
CA LYS A 269 6.95 -1.36 -24.28
C LYS A 269 7.70 -0.51 -25.29
N ASP A 270 6.99 0.35 -26.02
CA ASP A 270 7.55 1.18 -27.08
C ASP A 270 8.12 2.51 -26.52
N SER A 271 7.77 2.90 -25.29
CA SER A 271 8.22 4.13 -24.65
C SER A 271 9.61 4.00 -24.02
N ASN A 272 10.47 4.99 -24.25
CA ASN A 272 11.75 5.15 -23.55
C ASN A 272 11.69 6.20 -22.43
N ASP A 273 10.55 6.89 -22.31
CA ASP A 273 10.36 8.05 -21.44
C ASP A 273 9.61 7.71 -20.15
N PHE A 274 9.18 6.45 -19.99
CA PHE A 274 8.55 5.94 -18.78
C PHE A 274 9.57 5.37 -17.78
N PRO A 275 9.19 5.21 -16.50
CA PRO A 275 10.11 4.74 -15.47
C PRO A 275 10.62 3.34 -15.82
N ARG A 276 11.93 3.13 -15.65
CA ARG A 276 12.58 1.85 -15.93
C ARG A 276 12.33 0.87 -14.78
N GLY A 277 11.10 0.39 -14.63
CA GLY A 277 10.72 -0.63 -13.64
C GLY A 277 10.08 -1.86 -14.27
N HIS A 278 9.76 -2.85 -13.46
CA HIS A 278 8.91 -3.97 -13.87
C HIS A 278 7.45 -3.53 -13.81
N ILE A 279 6.92 -3.07 -14.95
CA ILE A 279 5.55 -2.59 -15.07
C ILE A 279 4.59 -3.78 -15.29
N VAL A 280 3.56 -3.88 -14.46
CA VAL A 280 2.51 -4.89 -14.49
C VAL A 280 1.19 -4.17 -14.72
N SER A 281 0.43 -4.60 -15.72
CA SER A 281 -0.95 -4.16 -15.92
C SER A 281 -1.86 -5.32 -15.52
N SER A 282 -2.85 -5.04 -14.68
CA SER A 282 -3.87 -6.01 -14.24
C SER A 282 -5.25 -5.40 -14.36
#